data_AF-A0A835Z124-F1
#
_entry.id   AF-A0A835Z124-F1
#
_cell.length_a   1.000
_cell.length_b   1.000
_cell.length_c   1.000
_cell.angle_alpha   90.00
_cell.angle_beta   90.00
_cell.angle_gamma   90.00
#
_symmetry.space_group_name_H-M   'P 1'
#
loop_
_entity.id
_entity.type
_entity.pdbx_description
1 polymer ?
#
loop_
_entity_poly.entity_id
_entity_poly.type
_entity_poly.pdbx_seq_one_letter_code
_entity_poly.pdbx_strand_id
1 'polypeptide(L)'
;MHAYSLLDLKEIDIGMDAPPAAGAVNGRVRLVRCRNPWGYGEWEGDWSDACDAEGTMSLREKYADRIAAAFDGGAAERTAINSGDGDFFISFRDWCANFTHLFIGIDFPDQGYTGQRAQGKWDLGCGGNRQASTTALLETLNMQ
;
A
#
# COMPACT_ATOMS: atom_id res chain seq x y z
N MET A 1 0.35 13.65 -9.85
CA MET A 1 0.91 12.73 -8.84
C MET A 1 0.44 13.23 -7.48
N HIS A 2 -0.24 12.40 -6.71
CA HIS A 2 -0.86 12.76 -5.43
C HIS A 2 -0.61 11.65 -4.39
N ALA A 3 -0.66 11.99 -3.11
CA ALA A 3 -0.43 11.06 -2.02
C ALA A 3 -1.76 10.53 -1.49
N TYR A 4 -1.85 9.22 -1.29
CA TYR A 4 -2.99 8.54 -0.71
C TYR A 4 -2.53 7.83 0.57
N SER A 5 -3.46 7.65 1.52
CA SER A 5 -3.21 6.84 2.71
C SER A 5 -3.54 5.38 2.41
N LEU A 6 -2.66 4.46 2.80
CA LEU A 6 -2.99 3.04 2.95
C LEU A 6 -3.53 2.84 4.36
N LEU A 7 -4.80 2.49 4.49
CA LEU A 7 -5.48 2.39 5.79
C LEU A 7 -5.39 0.97 6.36
N ASP A 8 -5.66 -0.04 5.54
CA ASP A 8 -5.61 -1.44 5.96
C ASP A 8 -5.40 -2.37 4.75
N LEU A 9 -4.93 -3.59 5.03
CA LEU A 9 -4.78 -4.69 4.08
C LEU A 9 -5.31 -5.97 4.74
N LYS A 10 -6.36 -6.56 4.16
CA LYS A 10 -6.92 -7.84 4.62
C LYS A 10 -7.15 -8.79 3.47
N GLU A 11 -7.22 -10.08 3.78
CA GLU A 11 -7.69 -11.12 2.87
C GLU A 11 -9.14 -11.46 3.18
N ILE A 12 -9.97 -11.60 2.15
CA ILE A 12 -11.34 -12.09 2.27
C ILE A 12 -11.56 -13.31 1.37
N ASP A 13 -12.38 -14.25 1.84
CA ASP A 13 -12.87 -15.37 1.04
C ASP A 13 -14.09 -14.90 0.25
N ILE A 14 -14.11 -15.14 -1.06
CA ILE A 14 -15.18 -14.75 -1.98
C ILE A 14 -15.74 -15.93 -2.80
N GLY A 15 -15.33 -17.16 -2.46
CA GLY A 15 -15.77 -18.40 -3.11
C GLY A 15 -14.98 -18.77 -4.37
N MET A 16 -14.92 -20.07 -4.67
CA MET A 16 -14.20 -20.62 -5.84
C MET A 16 -14.83 -20.23 -7.18
N ASP A 17 -16.09 -19.82 -7.17
CA ASP A 17 -16.88 -19.32 -8.30
C ASP A 17 -16.77 -17.80 -8.49
N ALA A 18 -15.83 -17.14 -7.79
CA ALA A 18 -15.60 -15.72 -7.93
C ALA A 18 -15.24 -15.33 -9.38
N PRO A 19 -15.76 -14.20 -9.88
CA PRO A 19 -15.49 -13.76 -11.23
C PRO A 19 -13.99 -13.46 -11.40
N PRO A 20 -13.40 -13.68 -12.59
CA PRO A 20 -11.99 -13.40 -12.84
C PRO A 20 -11.56 -11.97 -12.51
N ALA A 21 -12.45 -11.00 -12.74
CA ALA A 21 -12.26 -9.57 -12.44
C ALA A 21 -12.02 -9.30 -10.94
N ALA A 22 -12.52 -10.18 -10.05
CA ALA A 22 -12.26 -10.06 -8.62
C ALA A 22 -10.78 -10.21 -8.25
N GLY A 23 -9.93 -10.69 -9.17
CA GLY A 23 -8.51 -10.89 -8.92
C GLY A 23 -8.22 -11.97 -7.88
N ALA A 24 -9.18 -12.86 -7.64
CA ALA A 24 -9.07 -13.89 -6.62
C ALA A 24 -8.19 -15.06 -7.04
N VAL A 25 -7.50 -15.63 -6.05
CA VAL A 25 -6.71 -16.85 -6.16
C VAL A 25 -7.27 -17.86 -5.17
N ASN A 26 -7.68 -19.04 -5.65
CA ASN A 26 -8.32 -20.08 -4.82
C ASN A 26 -9.54 -19.55 -4.03
N GLY A 27 -10.34 -18.71 -4.67
CA GLY A 27 -11.54 -18.12 -4.09
C GLY A 27 -11.27 -17.05 -3.02
N ARG A 28 -10.05 -16.55 -2.90
CA ARG A 28 -9.68 -15.50 -1.94
C ARG A 28 -9.05 -14.31 -2.64
N VAL A 29 -9.29 -13.12 -2.11
CA VAL A 29 -8.71 -11.87 -2.61
C VAL A 29 -8.13 -11.07 -1.45
N ARG A 30 -6.96 -10.46 -1.68
CA ARG A 30 -6.38 -9.46 -0.77
C ARG A 30 -6.83 -8.09 -1.22
N LEU A 31 -7.48 -7.36 -0.32
CA LEU A 31 -7.97 -6.01 -0.54
C LEU A 31 -7.15 -5.02 0.26
N VAL A 32 -6.84 -3.90 -0.37
CA VAL A 32 -6.26 -2.71 0.24
C VAL A 32 -7.37 -1.69 0.38
N ARG A 33 -7.53 -1.12 1.58
CA ARG A 33 -8.36 0.07 1.80
C ARG A 33 -7.45 1.29 1.71
N CYS A 34 -7.77 2.20 0.80
CA CYS A 34 -7.04 3.42 0.57
C CYS A 34 -7.93 4.63 0.84
N ARG A 35 -7.30 5.79 1.11
CA ARG A 35 -8.01 7.06 1.20
C ARG A 35 -7.30 8.18 0.47
N ASN A 36 -8.04 8.89 -0.38
CA ASN A 36 -7.67 10.19 -0.89
C ASN A 36 -7.96 11.27 0.17
N PRO A 37 -6.98 12.02 0.66
CA PRO A 37 -7.20 13.06 1.65
C PRO A 37 -8.07 14.23 1.17
N TRP A 38 -8.31 14.37 -0.14
CA TRP A 38 -9.19 15.41 -0.69
C TRP A 38 -10.68 15.05 -0.65
N GLY A 39 -11.03 13.80 -0.33
CA GLY A 39 -12.42 13.36 -0.27
C GLY A 39 -13.08 13.13 -1.63
N TYR A 40 -12.29 12.90 -2.69
CA TYR A 40 -12.77 12.54 -4.04
C TYR A 40 -11.64 11.86 -4.82
N GLY A 41 -11.87 11.47 -6.08
CA GLY A 41 -10.82 10.91 -6.95
C GLY A 41 -10.38 9.52 -6.48
N GLU A 42 -11.37 8.67 -6.29
CA GLU A 42 -11.28 7.29 -5.82
C GLU A 42 -10.96 6.33 -6.97
N TRP A 43 -10.71 5.06 -6.63
CA TRP A 43 -10.54 3.99 -7.61
C TRP A 43 -11.86 3.69 -8.33
N GLU A 44 -11.81 3.51 -9.66
CA GLU A 44 -12.98 3.25 -10.51
C GLU A 44 -12.99 1.83 -11.12
N GLY A 45 -11.98 1.00 -10.81
CA GLY A 45 -11.91 -0.37 -11.30
C GLY A 45 -12.57 -1.37 -10.36
N ASP A 46 -12.21 -2.65 -10.51
CA ASP A 46 -12.72 -3.71 -9.62
C ASP A 46 -12.55 -3.34 -8.14
N TRP A 47 -13.61 -3.59 -7.36
CA TRP A 47 -13.74 -3.22 -5.93
C TRP A 47 -14.02 -1.74 -5.61
N SER A 48 -14.18 -0.88 -6.62
CA SER A 48 -14.62 0.50 -6.41
C SER A 48 -16.01 0.61 -5.79
N ASP A 49 -16.29 1.78 -5.19
CA ASP A 49 -17.61 2.15 -4.72
C ASP A 49 -18.57 2.57 -5.86
N ALA A 50 -18.05 2.78 -7.07
CA ALA A 50 -18.87 3.01 -8.26
C ALA A 50 -19.63 1.73 -8.66
N CYS A 51 -20.90 1.90 -9.05
CA CYS A 51 -21.67 0.85 -9.73
C CYS A 51 -21.08 0.59 -11.11
N ASP A 52 -21.23 -0.63 -11.64
CA ASP A 52 -20.83 -0.87 -13.02
C ASP A 52 -21.71 -0.05 -13.99
N ALA A 53 -21.18 0.20 -15.19
CA ALA A 53 -21.80 1.07 -16.19
C ALA A 53 -23.19 0.59 -16.67
N GLU A 54 -23.63 -0.60 -16.25
CA GLU A 54 -24.84 -1.29 -16.70
C GLU A 54 -25.88 -1.46 -15.58
N GLY A 55 -25.63 -0.89 -14.38
CA GLY A 55 -26.54 -0.98 -13.24
C GLY A 55 -26.59 -2.38 -12.60
N THR A 56 -25.59 -3.21 -12.89
CA THR A 56 -25.33 -4.46 -12.19
C THR A 56 -24.58 -4.16 -10.87
N MET A 57 -24.77 -5.05 -9.90
CA MET A 57 -24.20 -4.91 -8.56
C MET A 57 -22.68 -5.06 -8.62
N SER A 58 -21.94 -4.07 -8.13
CA SER A 58 -20.48 -4.09 -8.15
C SER A 58 -19.92 -5.20 -7.26
N LEU A 59 -18.64 -5.58 -7.44
CA LEU A 59 -17.97 -6.53 -6.54
C LEU A 59 -18.00 -6.04 -5.08
N ARG A 60 -17.87 -4.73 -4.89
CA ARG A 60 -17.91 -4.05 -3.61
C ARG A 60 -19.25 -4.26 -2.92
N GLU A 61 -20.35 -4.06 -3.65
CA GLU A 61 -21.71 -4.29 -3.14
C GLU A 61 -21.99 -5.78 -2.92
N LYS A 62 -21.61 -6.64 -3.87
CA LYS A 62 -21.83 -8.09 -3.82
C LYS A 62 -21.21 -8.75 -2.60
N TYR A 63 -20.03 -8.29 -2.18
CA TYR A 63 -19.26 -8.86 -1.08
C TYR A 63 -19.22 -7.94 0.15
N ALA A 64 -20.12 -6.96 0.25
CA ALA A 64 -20.12 -5.96 1.32
C ALA A 64 -20.08 -6.56 2.72
N ASP A 65 -20.88 -7.59 3.02
CA ASP A 65 -20.90 -8.26 4.33
C ASP A 65 -19.54 -8.88 4.69
N ARG A 66 -18.83 -9.44 3.69
CA ARG A 66 -17.52 -10.06 3.89
C ARG A 66 -16.44 -9.00 4.11
N ILE A 67 -16.54 -7.87 3.43
CA ILE A 67 -15.63 -6.74 3.62
C ILE A 67 -15.87 -6.12 4.99
N ALA A 68 -17.11 -5.83 5.36
CA ALA A 68 -17.47 -5.32 6.68
C ALA A 68 -16.95 -6.25 7.79
N ALA A 69 -17.16 -7.57 7.68
CA ALA A 69 -16.65 -8.54 8.65
C ALA A 69 -15.11 -8.52 8.80
N ALA A 70 -14.37 -8.21 7.74
CA ALA A 70 -12.91 -8.18 7.76
C ALA A 70 -12.31 -6.82 8.18
N PHE A 71 -13.00 -5.71 7.92
CA PHE A 71 -12.48 -4.35 8.06
C PHE A 71 -13.17 -3.50 9.15
N ASP A 72 -14.41 -3.82 9.57
CA ASP A 72 -15.14 -3.07 10.61
C ASP A 72 -14.77 -3.49 12.06
N GLY A 73 -13.73 -4.32 12.24
CA GLY A 73 -13.33 -4.89 13.53
C GLY A 73 -12.60 -3.95 14.51
N GLY A 74 -12.61 -2.63 14.30
CA GLY A 74 -11.85 -1.67 15.11
C GLY A 74 -12.41 -0.24 15.09
N ALA A 75 -11.64 0.73 15.62
CA ALA A 75 -11.99 2.16 15.64
C ALA A 75 -12.00 2.84 14.25
N ALA A 76 -11.81 2.07 13.17
CA ALA A 76 -11.84 2.57 11.81
C ALA A 76 -13.29 2.90 11.39
N GLU A 77 -13.45 3.98 10.63
CA GLU A 77 -14.72 4.40 10.05
C GLU A 77 -15.38 3.24 9.28
N ARG A 78 -16.70 3.11 9.40
CA ARG A 78 -17.51 2.10 8.69
C ARG A 78 -17.13 2.03 7.21
N THR A 79 -17.07 0.83 6.64
CA THR A 79 -16.83 0.64 5.20
C THR A 79 -18.09 0.91 4.37
N ALA A 80 -18.69 2.10 4.51
CA ALA A 80 -19.81 2.52 3.67
C ALA A 80 -19.38 2.55 2.19
N ILE A 81 -20.36 2.43 1.29
CA ILE A 81 -20.15 2.59 -0.15
C ILE A 81 -20.54 4.02 -0.49
N ASN A 82 -19.56 4.85 -0.86
CA ASN A 82 -19.75 6.27 -1.10
C ASN A 82 -18.63 6.82 -2.00
N SER A 83 -18.93 7.02 -3.29
CA SER A 83 -17.94 7.41 -4.31
C SER A 83 -17.44 8.87 -4.21
N GLY A 84 -17.52 9.49 -3.04
CA GLY A 84 -17.30 10.92 -2.84
C GLY A 84 -16.80 11.29 -1.45
N ASP A 85 -16.12 10.37 -0.75
CA ASP A 85 -15.45 10.65 0.53
C ASP A 85 -13.95 10.33 0.53
N GLY A 86 -13.45 9.87 -0.61
CA GLY A 86 -12.06 9.51 -0.85
C GLY A 86 -11.69 8.12 -0.34
N ASP A 87 -12.55 7.40 0.37
CA ASP A 87 -12.32 6.04 0.86
C ASP A 87 -12.68 5.01 -0.22
N PHE A 88 -11.79 4.07 -0.50
CA PHE A 88 -12.07 3.06 -1.51
C PHE A 88 -11.30 1.76 -1.26
N PHE A 89 -11.81 0.69 -1.87
CA PHE A 89 -11.14 -0.59 -1.93
C PHE A 89 -10.53 -0.81 -3.31
N ILE A 90 -9.37 -1.47 -3.32
CA ILE A 90 -8.68 -1.91 -4.52
C ILE A 90 -8.04 -3.27 -4.24
N SER A 91 -7.93 -4.15 -5.23
CA SER A 91 -7.20 -5.41 -5.04
C SER A 91 -5.71 -5.13 -4.78
N PHE A 92 -5.03 -5.94 -3.96
CA PHE A 92 -3.60 -5.78 -3.73
C PHE A 92 -2.78 -5.87 -5.02
N ARG A 93 -3.25 -6.68 -5.99
CA ARG A 93 -2.62 -6.79 -7.31
C ARG A 93 -2.70 -5.47 -8.07
N ASP A 94 -3.87 -4.85 -8.12
CA ASP A 94 -4.05 -3.57 -8.82
C ASP A 94 -3.36 -2.43 -8.06
N TRP A 95 -3.34 -2.49 -6.72
CA TRP A 95 -2.55 -1.56 -5.93
C TRP A 95 -1.06 -1.61 -6.31
N CYS A 96 -0.46 -2.81 -6.40
CA CYS A 96 0.92 -2.97 -6.86
C CYS A 96 1.16 -2.48 -8.30
N ALA A 97 0.15 -2.55 -9.17
CA ALA A 97 0.26 -2.10 -10.55
C ALA A 97 0.14 -0.57 -10.69
N ASN A 98 -0.57 0.10 -9.78
CA ASN A 98 -0.91 1.52 -9.88
C ASN A 98 -0.13 2.42 -8.90
N PHE A 99 0.36 1.90 -7.78
CA PHE A 99 1.17 2.64 -6.80
C PHE A 99 2.65 2.25 -6.91
N THR A 100 3.53 3.26 -6.87
CA THR A 100 4.97 3.07 -7.11
C THR A 100 5.85 3.24 -5.87
N HIS A 101 5.35 3.96 -4.85
CA HIS A 101 6.11 4.29 -3.66
C HIS A 101 5.23 4.08 -2.41
N LEU A 102 5.83 3.49 -1.39
CA LEU A 102 5.22 3.32 -0.07
C LEU A 102 6.11 3.99 0.96
N PHE A 103 5.54 4.92 1.72
CA PHE A 103 6.20 5.60 2.81
C PHE A 103 5.59 5.12 4.12
N ILE A 104 6.42 4.60 5.03
CA ILE A 104 5.99 4.09 6.34
C ILE A 104 6.81 4.79 7.42
N GLY A 105 6.13 5.53 8.29
CA GLY A 105 6.69 6.03 9.54
C GLY A 105 6.37 5.06 10.65
N ILE A 106 7.36 4.28 11.10
CA ILE A 106 7.20 3.34 12.21
C ILE A 106 7.79 3.98 13.47
N ASP A 107 6.96 4.12 14.50
CA ASP A 107 7.44 4.39 15.86
C ASP A 107 7.62 3.05 16.58
N PHE A 108 8.88 2.69 16.81
CA PHE A 108 9.21 1.40 17.42
C PHE A 108 9.00 1.48 18.94
N PRO A 109 8.38 0.46 19.57
CA PRO A 109 8.17 0.47 21.01
C PRO A 109 9.49 0.32 21.77
N ASP A 110 9.53 0.86 22.99
CA ASP A 110 10.73 0.83 23.85
C ASP A 110 11.14 -0.60 24.24
N GLN A 111 10.21 -1.55 24.29
CA GLN A 111 10.48 -2.95 24.64
C GLN A 111 10.76 -3.80 23.40
N GLY A 112 11.87 -4.54 23.41
CA GLY A 112 12.22 -5.50 22.36
C GLY A 112 12.95 -4.94 21.14
N TYR A 113 13.13 -3.62 21.07
CA TYR A 113 13.92 -2.96 20.02
C TYR A 113 15.13 -2.27 20.65
N THR A 114 16.25 -2.25 19.92
CA THR A 114 17.44 -1.48 20.30
C THR A 114 17.72 -0.46 19.21
N GLY A 115 17.81 0.82 19.58
CA GLY A 115 18.13 1.91 18.67
C GLY A 115 19.45 2.57 19.03
N GLN A 116 20.22 2.97 18.02
CA GLN A 116 21.36 3.88 18.18
C GLN A 116 21.06 5.16 17.39
N ARG A 117 21.27 6.32 18.01
CA ARG A 117 21.16 7.61 17.34
C ARG A 117 22.55 8.20 17.20
N ALA A 118 22.95 8.50 15.98
CA ALA A 118 24.15 9.27 15.69
C ALA A 118 23.75 10.70 15.33
N GLN A 119 24.53 11.67 15.79
CA GLN A 119 24.40 13.07 15.40
C GLN A 119 25.75 13.54 14.88
N GLY A 120 25.73 14.36 13.83
CA GLY A 120 26.91 14.99 13.27
C GLY A 120 26.55 16.34 12.68
N LYS A 121 27.57 17.05 12.20
CA LYS A 121 27.41 18.28 11.43
C LYS A 121 28.36 18.23 10.24
N TRP A 122 27.96 18.83 9.12
CA TRP A 122 28.91 19.14 8.05
C TRP A 122 29.60 20.47 8.37
N ASP A 123 30.91 20.49 8.29
CA ASP A 123 31.72 21.72 8.32
C ASP A 123 32.63 21.77 7.08
N LEU A 124 33.37 22.87 6.91
CA LEU A 124 34.23 23.12 5.74
C LEU A 124 35.30 22.03 5.51
N GLY A 125 35.61 21.20 6.51
CA GLY A 125 36.56 20.09 6.41
C GLY A 125 35.93 18.71 6.15
N CYS A 126 34.59 18.61 6.14
CA CYS A 126 33.86 17.34 6.13
C CYS A 126 32.89 17.21 4.93
N GLY A 127 33.32 17.60 3.73
CA GLY A 127 32.49 17.56 2.52
C GLY A 127 32.96 16.51 1.50
N GLY A 128 32.07 15.63 1.07
CA GLY A 128 32.27 14.77 -0.09
C GLY A 128 31.72 13.34 0.08
N ASN A 129 31.38 12.70 -1.03
CA ASN A 129 31.26 11.24 -1.06
C ASN A 129 32.67 10.63 -1.22
N ARG A 130 32.80 9.32 -1.05
CA ARG A 130 34.01 8.61 -1.48
C ARG A 130 34.11 8.69 -3.00
N GLN A 131 35.04 9.47 -3.54
CA GLN A 131 35.50 9.26 -4.92
C GLN A 131 36.36 8.01 -4.95
N ALA A 132 35.73 6.83 -5.06
CA ALA A 132 36.45 5.62 -5.43
C ALA A 132 36.61 5.66 -6.96
N SER A 133 37.80 6.00 -7.45
CA SER A 133 38.14 5.73 -8.84
C SER A 133 38.11 4.22 -9.06
N THR A 134 37.48 3.78 -10.15
CA THR A 134 37.39 2.36 -10.54
C THR A 134 38.77 1.75 -10.88
N THR A 135 39.85 2.53 -10.79
CA THR A 135 41.22 2.13 -11.12
C THR A 135 42.08 1.72 -9.92
N ALA A 136 41.62 1.88 -8.67
CA ALA A 136 42.42 1.53 -7.49
C ALA A 136 42.26 0.07 -7.00
N LEU A 137 41.51 -0.79 -7.71
CA LEU A 137 41.33 -2.20 -7.36
C LEU A 137 42.21 -3.18 -8.16
N LEU A 138 43.02 -2.70 -9.11
CA LEU A 138 43.87 -3.56 -9.94
C LEU A 138 45.36 -3.57 -9.56
N GLU A 139 45.81 -2.67 -8.67
CA GLU A 139 47.24 -2.63 -8.27
C GLU A 139 47.53 -3.38 -6.96
N THR A 140 46.52 -3.71 -6.15
CA THR A 140 46.69 -4.47 -4.89
C THR A 140 46.57 -5.99 -5.04
N LEU A 141 46.35 -6.52 -6.25
CA LEU A 141 46.29 -7.97 -6.51
C LEU A 141 47.54 -8.53 -7.22
N ASN A 142 48.56 -7.70 -7.49
CA ASN A 142 49.82 -8.13 -8.11
C ASN A 142 51.08 -7.84 -7.27
N MET A 143 50.93 -7.51 -5.98
CA MET A 143 52.03 -7.52 -5.04
C MET A 143 51.58 -8.07 -3.69
N GLN A 144 51.52 -9.41 -3.60
CA GLN A 144 52.07 -10.21 -2.49
C GLN A 144 51.79 -11.69 -2.73
#